data_AF-A0A4Q0YQG2-F1
#
_entry.id   AF-A0A4Q0YQG2-F1
#
_cell.length_a   1.000
_cell.length_b   1.000
_cell.length_c   1.000
_cell.angle_alpha   90.00
_cell.angle_beta   90.00
_cell.angle_gamma   90.00
#
_symmetry.space_group_name_H-M   'P 1'
#
loop_
_entity.id
_entity.type
_entity.pdbx_description
1 polymer ?
#
loop_
_entity_poly.entity_id
_entity_poly.type
_entity_poly.pdbx_seq_one_letter_code
_entity_poly.pdbx_strand_id
1 'polypeptide(L)'
;MSINHISDINNEMVNAASDGAIRKAAGQFEWSVFWCRPWSRLHTSWFSVLDASFIADSIAEAMHYDEILEVLNIPFAPEPEIINPLTLTLSSLDVEQESRVFSFISAILTDGHVAGDLSDDERVWCYRFSMGLNLHQYGEEHRNTILSILQDDTQHPVGVLAAYTIRSWSKNDSAFWSRYRVRFNKDQVLPEADLLISPAKLNYIIKTALSMTTQSLPIAKQVPEVTEEHLNEINEKQEEELNA
;
A
#
# COMPACT_ATOMS: atom_id res chain seq x y z
N MET A 1 -58.30 -38.44 -33.68
CA MET A 1 -56.91 -38.90 -33.68
C MET A 1 -56.16 -38.10 -32.64
N SER A 2 -55.79 -38.73 -31.53
CA SER A 2 -54.99 -38.13 -30.45
C SER A 2 -53.50 -38.26 -30.78
N ILE A 3 -52.71 -37.25 -30.44
CA ILE A 3 -51.25 -37.41 -30.28
C ILE A 3 -50.86 -36.79 -28.95
N ASN A 4 -50.20 -37.62 -28.14
CA ASN A 4 -49.72 -37.38 -26.80
C ASN A 4 -48.46 -36.51 -26.76
N HIS A 5 -48.24 -35.94 -25.56
CA HIS A 5 -47.01 -35.39 -25.00
C HIS A 5 -45.68 -36.01 -25.48
N ILE A 6 -44.68 -35.14 -25.65
CA ILE A 6 -43.34 -35.35 -25.12
C ILE A 6 -42.91 -34.06 -24.40
N SER A 7 -42.71 -34.22 -23.10
CA SER A 7 -42.08 -33.29 -22.16
C SER A 7 -40.55 -33.33 -22.29
N ASP A 8 -39.90 -32.36 -21.66
CA ASP A 8 -38.50 -32.41 -21.22
C ASP A 8 -37.41 -32.25 -22.29
N ILE A 9 -37.14 -30.99 -22.65
CA ILE A 9 -35.80 -30.57 -23.06
C ILE A 9 -35.30 -29.51 -22.07
N ASN A 10 -34.59 -30.02 -21.07
CA ASN A 10 -33.43 -29.44 -20.37
C ASN A 10 -33.36 -27.91 -20.27
N ASN A 11 -34.00 -27.41 -19.21
CA ASN A 11 -33.80 -26.06 -18.67
C ASN A 11 -32.45 -25.91 -17.92
N GLU A 12 -31.58 -26.91 -17.95
CA GLU A 12 -30.29 -26.92 -17.23
C GLU A 12 -29.12 -26.39 -18.06
N MET A 13 -29.24 -26.24 -19.38
CA MET A 13 -28.12 -25.73 -20.21
C MET A 13 -28.10 -24.21 -20.39
N VAL A 14 -29.13 -23.49 -19.94
CA VAL A 14 -29.17 -22.01 -20.04
C VAL A 14 -28.66 -21.34 -18.75
N ASN A 15 -28.61 -22.04 -17.63
CA ASN A 15 -28.13 -21.49 -16.36
C ASN A 15 -26.64 -21.75 -16.08
N ALA A 16 -25.99 -22.66 -16.81
CA ALA A 16 -24.56 -22.95 -16.61
C ALA A 16 -23.62 -21.91 -17.25
N ALA A 17 -24.11 -21.10 -18.20
CA ALA A 17 -23.34 -20.03 -18.83
C ALA A 17 -23.49 -18.67 -18.13
N SER A 18 -24.48 -18.51 -17.24
CA SER A 18 -24.69 -17.27 -16.46
C SER A 18 -24.03 -17.30 -15.09
N ASP A 19 -23.70 -18.47 -14.55
CA ASP A 19 -23.05 -18.60 -13.23
C ASP A 19 -21.51 -18.47 -13.26
N GLY A 20 -20.93 -18.33 -14.46
CA GLY A 20 -19.49 -18.10 -14.67
C GLY A 20 -19.08 -16.61 -14.71
N ALA A 21 -20.05 -15.69 -14.75
CA ALA A 21 -19.79 -14.26 -14.84
C ALA A 21 -20.26 -13.55 -13.56
N ILE A 22 -19.36 -12.75 -12.99
CA ILE A 22 -19.60 -11.84 -11.86
C ILE A 22 -19.58 -12.53 -10.47
N ARG A 23 -18.51 -13.27 -10.18
CA ARG A 23 -17.82 -12.99 -8.91
C ARG A 23 -16.94 -11.76 -9.15
N LYS A 24 -17.52 -10.55 -9.05
CA LYS A 24 -16.70 -9.33 -8.91
C LYS A 24 -15.84 -9.58 -7.68
N ALA A 25 -14.54 -9.80 -7.88
CA ALA A 25 -13.61 -9.92 -6.78
C ALA A 25 -13.76 -8.66 -5.92
N ALA A 26 -13.80 -8.82 -4.59
CA ALA A 26 -13.76 -7.67 -3.68
C ALA A 26 -12.57 -6.78 -4.08
N GLY A 27 -12.80 -5.49 -4.32
CA GLY A 27 -11.76 -4.58 -4.82
C GLY A 27 -11.78 -4.29 -6.33
N GLN A 28 -12.50 -5.05 -7.16
CA GLN A 28 -12.47 -4.82 -8.62
C GLN A 28 -13.03 -3.44 -9.00
N PHE A 29 -14.03 -2.95 -8.27
CA PHE A 29 -14.59 -1.62 -8.53
C PHE A 29 -13.57 -0.52 -8.21
N GLU A 30 -12.89 -0.64 -7.07
CA GLU A 30 -11.84 0.25 -6.61
C GLU A 30 -10.65 0.26 -7.59
N TRP A 31 -10.31 -0.92 -8.14
CA TRP A 31 -9.30 -1.04 -9.19
C TRP A 31 -9.68 -0.27 -10.46
N SER A 32 -10.90 -0.47 -10.98
CA SER A 32 -11.36 0.23 -12.17
C SER A 32 -11.48 1.74 -11.94
N VAL A 33 -11.91 2.18 -10.74
CA VAL A 33 -11.95 3.60 -10.38
C VAL A 33 -10.54 4.18 -10.32
N PHE A 34 -9.59 3.49 -9.69
CA PHE A 34 -8.19 3.93 -9.69
C PHE A 34 -7.61 4.02 -11.10
N TRP A 35 -7.89 3.00 -11.93
CA TRP A 35 -7.29 2.91 -13.26
C TRP A 35 -7.80 3.97 -14.21
N CYS A 36 -9.13 4.18 -14.22
CA CYS A 36 -9.80 5.11 -15.11
C CYS A 36 -9.87 6.52 -14.53
N ARG A 37 -9.91 6.68 -13.21
CA ARG A 37 -10.08 7.99 -12.54
C ARG A 37 -9.04 8.17 -11.44
N PRO A 38 -7.73 8.16 -11.75
CA PRO A 38 -6.67 8.30 -10.75
C PRO A 38 -6.76 9.65 -10.00
N TRP A 39 -7.33 10.68 -10.63
CA TRP A 39 -7.59 12.00 -10.03
C TRP A 39 -8.73 12.02 -9.01
N SER A 40 -9.47 10.92 -8.81
CA SER A 40 -10.43 10.80 -7.69
C SER A 40 -9.76 10.99 -6.32
N ARG A 41 -8.43 10.79 -6.26
CA ARG A 41 -7.56 10.92 -5.08
C ARG A 41 -6.44 11.92 -5.31
N LEU A 42 -6.71 12.93 -6.15
CA LEU A 42 -5.72 13.93 -6.56
C LEU A 42 -5.25 14.76 -5.36
N HIS A 43 -3.94 14.89 -5.20
CA HIS A 43 -3.37 15.77 -4.20
C HIS A 43 -3.65 17.25 -4.56
N THR A 44 -3.96 18.07 -3.55
CA THR A 44 -4.46 19.45 -3.75
C THR A 44 -3.52 20.35 -4.57
N SER A 45 -2.21 20.07 -4.54
CA SER A 45 -1.20 20.78 -5.35
C SER A 45 -1.50 20.75 -6.86
N TRP A 46 -2.16 19.69 -7.34
CA TRP A 46 -2.47 19.51 -8.76
C TRP A 46 -3.66 20.35 -9.24
N PHE A 47 -4.47 20.92 -8.36
CA PHE A 47 -5.58 21.81 -8.74
C PHE A 47 -5.11 23.12 -9.39
N SER A 48 -3.81 23.43 -9.30
CA SER A 48 -3.22 24.57 -10.02
C SER A 48 -2.99 24.31 -11.51
N VAL A 49 -2.99 23.04 -11.93
CA VAL A 49 -2.74 22.63 -13.32
C VAL A 49 -3.95 21.95 -13.96
N LEU A 50 -4.79 21.30 -13.16
CA LEU A 50 -6.04 20.69 -13.62
C LEU A 50 -7.20 21.64 -13.37
N ASP A 51 -7.91 22.04 -14.43
CA ASP A 51 -9.15 22.81 -14.28
C ASP A 51 -10.20 21.96 -13.57
N ALA A 52 -10.70 22.45 -12.43
CA ALA A 52 -11.73 21.78 -11.66
C ALA A 52 -13.04 21.60 -12.45
N SER A 53 -13.27 22.41 -13.49
CA SER A 53 -14.41 22.26 -14.39
C SER A 53 -14.42 20.90 -15.11
N PHE A 54 -13.24 20.31 -15.37
CA PHE A 54 -13.11 19.02 -16.03
C PHE A 54 -13.60 17.86 -15.16
N ILE A 55 -13.61 18.02 -13.84
CA ILE A 55 -13.99 16.97 -12.89
C ILE A 55 -15.22 17.34 -12.07
N ALA A 56 -15.95 18.39 -12.49
CA ALA A 56 -17.11 18.90 -11.77
C ALA A 56 -18.31 17.95 -11.85
N ASP A 57 -18.51 17.27 -12.98
CA ASP A 57 -19.52 16.24 -13.16
C ASP A 57 -19.03 15.10 -14.08
N SER A 58 -19.75 13.97 -14.04
CA SER A 58 -19.35 12.75 -14.73
C SER A 58 -19.40 12.82 -16.26
N ILE A 59 -20.16 13.77 -16.82
CA ILE A 59 -20.26 13.97 -18.28
C ILE A 59 -19.08 14.81 -18.73
N ALA A 60 -18.81 15.92 -18.05
CA ALA A 60 -17.63 16.75 -18.31
C ALA A 60 -16.35 15.92 -18.20
N GLU A 61 -16.22 15.11 -17.15
CA GLU A 61 -15.09 14.22 -16.94
C GLU A 61 -14.91 13.22 -18.10
N ALA A 62 -16.00 12.66 -18.62
CA ALA A 62 -15.93 11.75 -19.75
C ALA A 62 -15.57 12.46 -21.06
N MET A 63 -16.01 13.71 -21.26
CA MET A 63 -15.70 14.51 -22.45
C MET A 63 -14.25 14.99 -22.48
N HIS A 64 -13.68 15.32 -21.31
CA HIS A 64 -12.33 15.84 -21.16
C HIS A 64 -11.31 14.76 -20.74
N TYR A 65 -11.68 13.48 -20.80
CA TYR A 65 -10.86 12.38 -20.28
C TYR A 65 -9.41 12.38 -20.81
N ASP A 66 -9.25 12.51 -22.13
CA ASP A 66 -7.93 12.52 -22.78
C ASP A 66 -7.14 13.77 -22.38
N GLU A 67 -7.81 14.92 -22.23
CA GLU A 67 -7.19 16.18 -21.80
C GLU A 67 -6.73 16.09 -20.34
N ILE A 68 -7.53 15.48 -19.46
CA ILE A 68 -7.13 15.23 -18.07
C ILE A 68 -5.89 14.33 -18.01
N LEU A 69 -5.86 13.25 -18.79
CA LEU A 69 -4.69 12.36 -18.87
C LEU A 69 -3.45 13.10 -19.38
N GLU A 70 -3.59 13.94 -20.39
CA GLU A 70 -2.50 14.74 -20.95
C GLU A 70 -1.96 15.76 -19.93
N VAL A 71 -2.84 16.54 -19.29
CA VAL A 71 -2.47 17.52 -18.26
C VAL A 71 -1.76 16.85 -17.07
N LEU A 72 -2.25 15.68 -16.65
CA LEU A 72 -1.64 14.91 -15.56
C LEU A 72 -0.47 14.05 -16.04
N ASN A 73 -0.09 14.10 -17.32
CA ASN A 73 0.94 13.27 -17.94
C ASN A 73 0.82 11.78 -17.52
N ILE A 74 -0.38 11.23 -17.72
CA ILE A 74 -0.71 9.83 -17.47
C ILE A 74 -0.89 9.16 -18.83
N PRO A 75 -0.08 8.13 -19.18
CA PRO A 75 -0.24 7.44 -20.43
C PRO A 75 -1.56 6.68 -20.47
N PHE A 76 -2.25 6.77 -21.60
CA PHE A 76 -3.37 5.91 -21.91
C PHE A 76 -2.89 4.44 -21.92
N ALA A 77 -3.57 3.59 -21.17
CA ALA A 77 -3.28 2.17 -21.09
C ALA A 77 -4.57 1.40 -20.77
N PRO A 78 -4.81 0.24 -21.39
CA PRO A 78 -5.94 -0.60 -21.03
C PRO A 78 -5.82 -1.05 -19.56
N GLU A 79 -6.95 -1.22 -18.88
CA GLU A 79 -6.99 -1.75 -17.51
C GLU A 79 -6.36 -3.15 -17.48
N PRO A 80 -5.25 -3.34 -16.75
CA PRO A 80 -4.58 -4.63 -16.71
C PRO A 80 -5.26 -5.52 -15.67
N GLU A 81 -5.06 -6.82 -15.82
CA GLU A 81 -5.42 -7.78 -14.79
C GLU A 81 -4.59 -7.55 -13.52
N ILE A 82 -5.21 -7.78 -12.36
CA ILE A 82 -4.55 -7.60 -11.07
C ILE A 82 -3.62 -8.80 -10.82
N ILE A 83 -2.35 -8.65 -11.17
CA ILE A 83 -1.32 -9.69 -10.94
C ILE A 83 -0.79 -9.63 -9.50
N ASN A 84 -0.56 -8.42 -8.97
CA ASN A 84 -0.04 -8.22 -7.62
C ASN A 84 -1.16 -7.69 -6.70
N PRO A 85 -1.62 -8.47 -5.70
CA PRO A 85 -2.68 -8.02 -4.79
C PRO A 85 -2.37 -6.70 -4.06
N LEU A 86 -1.09 -6.36 -3.87
CA LEU A 86 -0.71 -5.11 -3.21
C LEU A 86 -1.01 -3.87 -4.07
N THR A 87 -1.02 -3.96 -5.40
CA THR A 87 -1.38 -2.81 -6.24
C THR A 87 -2.85 -2.45 -6.03
N LEU A 88 -3.71 -3.46 -5.94
CA LEU A 88 -5.12 -3.30 -5.58
C LEU A 88 -5.29 -2.71 -4.18
N THR A 89 -4.55 -3.20 -3.18
CA THR A 89 -4.68 -2.65 -1.82
C THR A 89 -4.21 -1.20 -1.74
N LEU A 90 -3.08 -0.85 -2.38
CA LEU A 90 -2.61 0.54 -2.43
C LEU A 90 -3.61 1.45 -3.15
N SER A 91 -4.19 0.98 -4.26
CA SER A 91 -5.12 1.78 -5.04
C SER A 91 -6.44 2.03 -4.31
N SER A 92 -6.83 1.18 -3.36
CA SER A 92 -8.09 1.31 -2.63
C SER A 92 -8.00 2.02 -1.28
N LEU A 93 -6.80 2.42 -0.83
CA LEU A 93 -6.63 3.10 0.47
C LEU A 93 -7.41 4.43 0.55
N ASP A 94 -8.03 4.67 1.69
CA ASP A 94 -8.55 6.01 2.05
C ASP A 94 -7.41 6.96 2.46
N VAL A 95 -7.73 8.23 2.80
CA VAL A 95 -6.69 9.26 3.08
C VAL A 95 -5.91 8.93 4.35
N GLU A 96 -6.61 8.43 5.37
CA GLU A 96 -6.02 8.17 6.68
C GLU A 96 -5.12 6.94 6.61
N GLN A 97 -5.61 5.87 5.98
CA GLN A 97 -4.84 4.66 5.73
C GLN A 97 -3.62 4.94 4.86
N GLU A 98 -3.78 5.70 3.78
CA GLU A 98 -2.68 6.07 2.89
C GLU A 98 -1.60 6.88 3.62
N SER A 99 -2.01 7.89 4.39
CA SER A 99 -1.11 8.66 5.25
C SER A 99 -0.34 7.74 6.21
N ARG A 100 -1.03 6.82 6.88
CA ARG A 100 -0.42 5.90 7.85
C ARG A 100 0.53 4.91 7.19
N VAL A 101 0.19 4.40 6.00
CA VAL A 101 1.09 3.57 5.17
C VAL A 101 2.34 4.35 4.80
N PHE A 102 2.21 5.62 4.40
CA PHE A 102 3.38 6.47 4.08
C PHE A 102 4.26 6.68 5.30
N SER A 103 3.67 6.93 6.47
CA SER A 103 4.39 7.02 7.74
C SER A 103 5.17 5.74 8.04
N PHE A 104 4.56 4.55 7.93
CA PHE A 104 5.25 3.26 8.12
C PHE A 104 6.38 3.04 7.11
N ILE A 105 6.16 3.32 5.83
CA ILE A 105 7.20 3.19 4.80
C ILE A 105 8.40 4.08 5.13
N SER A 106 8.14 5.37 5.42
CA SER A 106 9.19 6.33 5.76
C SER A 106 9.95 5.94 7.03
N ALA A 107 9.25 5.42 8.05
CA ALA A 107 9.85 4.99 9.30
C ALA A 107 10.72 3.76 9.11
N ILE A 108 10.28 2.77 8.33
CA ILE A 108 11.07 1.57 8.03
C ILE A 108 12.35 1.95 7.28
N LEU A 109 12.28 2.89 6.33
CA LEU A 109 13.47 3.32 5.58
C LEU A 109 14.45 4.16 6.40
N THR A 110 13.99 4.78 7.49
CA THR A 110 14.78 5.71 8.30
C THR A 110 14.98 5.23 9.72
N ASP A 111 14.85 3.91 9.95
CA ASP A 111 15.08 3.29 11.25
C ASP A 111 14.22 3.93 12.38
N GLY A 112 13.01 4.39 12.04
CA GLY A 112 12.04 5.01 12.94
C GLY A 112 12.18 6.54 13.11
N HIS A 113 13.13 7.18 12.43
CA HIS A 113 13.39 8.62 12.59
C HIS A 113 12.33 9.49 11.92
N VAL A 114 11.95 9.19 10.68
CA VAL A 114 10.86 9.88 9.97
C VAL A 114 9.62 9.01 10.02
N ALA A 115 8.65 9.38 10.84
CA ALA A 115 7.54 8.49 11.17
C ALA A 115 6.15 9.13 11.11
N GLY A 116 6.03 10.36 10.59
CA GLY A 116 4.75 11.05 10.47
C GLY A 116 3.96 11.07 11.78
N ASP A 117 2.80 10.41 11.78
CA ASP A 117 1.83 10.28 12.86
C ASP A 117 1.96 8.99 13.71
N LEU A 118 3.03 8.20 13.52
CA LEU A 118 3.22 6.95 14.27
C LEU A 118 3.58 7.21 15.74
N SER A 119 3.08 6.33 16.61
CA SER A 119 3.44 6.30 18.03
C SER A 119 4.88 5.83 18.26
N ASP A 120 5.42 6.09 19.46
CA ASP A 120 6.79 5.67 19.80
C ASP A 120 6.97 4.15 19.74
N ASP A 121 5.97 3.36 20.13
CA ASP A 121 6.01 1.89 20.02
C ASP A 121 6.10 1.45 18.55
N GLU A 122 5.34 2.09 17.67
CA GLU A 122 5.38 1.82 16.23
C GLU A 122 6.72 2.22 15.62
N ARG A 123 7.32 3.31 16.08
CA ARG A 123 8.67 3.76 15.66
C ARG A 123 9.74 2.76 16.08
N VAL A 124 9.70 2.29 17.32
CA VAL A 124 10.60 1.24 17.82
C VAL A 124 10.39 -0.07 17.05
N TRP A 125 9.15 -0.40 16.71
CA TRP A 125 8.86 -1.56 15.87
C TRP A 125 9.49 -1.40 14.47
N CYS A 126 9.36 -0.23 13.84
CA CYS A 126 9.96 0.05 12.53
C CYS A 126 11.48 -0.09 12.56
N TYR A 127 12.13 0.42 13.62
CA TYR A 127 13.56 0.24 13.86
C TYR A 127 13.96 -1.24 13.94
N ARG A 128 13.22 -2.05 14.70
CA ARG A 128 13.50 -3.49 14.82
C ARG A 128 13.30 -4.21 13.48
N PHE A 129 12.27 -3.82 12.74
CA PHE A 129 11.95 -4.38 11.44
C PHE A 129 13.02 -4.04 10.39
N SER A 130 13.47 -2.79 10.31
CA SER A 130 14.51 -2.35 9.37
C SER A 130 15.85 -3.04 9.64
N MET A 131 16.19 -3.23 10.92
CA MET A 131 17.36 -4.01 11.35
C MET A 131 17.25 -5.48 10.94
N GLY A 132 16.07 -6.10 11.12
CA GLY A 132 15.82 -7.49 10.69
C GLY A 132 15.88 -7.66 9.16
N LEU A 133 15.42 -6.65 8.40
CA LEU A 133 15.56 -6.61 6.95
C LEU A 133 16.96 -6.24 6.47
N ASN A 134 17.82 -5.83 7.39
CA ASN A 134 19.21 -5.53 7.11
C ASN A 134 19.35 -4.44 6.03
N LEU A 135 18.53 -3.38 6.15
CA LEU A 135 18.49 -2.28 5.17
C LEU A 135 19.78 -1.44 5.17
N HIS A 136 20.53 -1.45 6.27
CA HIS A 136 21.82 -0.77 6.38
C HIS A 136 22.91 -1.34 5.44
N GLN A 137 22.71 -2.54 4.88
CA GLN A 137 23.65 -3.15 3.91
C GLN A 137 23.63 -2.51 2.52
N TYR A 138 22.68 -1.62 2.22
CA TYR A 138 22.55 -1.01 0.90
C TYR A 138 23.57 0.11 0.59
N GLY A 139 24.62 0.21 1.40
CA GLY A 139 25.82 1.00 1.11
C GLY A 139 25.67 2.51 1.34
N GLU A 140 26.78 3.23 1.14
CA GLU A 140 26.85 4.67 1.36
C GLU A 140 25.94 5.47 0.43
N GLU A 141 25.75 5.02 -0.82
CA GLU A 141 24.89 5.71 -1.79
C GLU A 141 23.41 5.75 -1.36
N HIS A 142 22.89 4.63 -0.87
CA HIS A 142 21.54 4.58 -0.33
C HIS A 142 21.40 5.53 0.88
N ARG A 143 22.35 5.46 1.82
CA ARG A 143 22.37 6.35 2.99
C ARG A 143 22.45 7.82 2.59
N ASN A 144 23.30 8.18 1.64
CA ASN A 144 23.46 9.55 1.17
C ASN A 144 22.19 10.07 0.50
N THR A 145 21.51 9.22 -0.26
CA THR A 145 20.21 9.56 -0.87
C THR A 145 19.17 9.84 0.20
N ILE A 146 19.03 8.97 1.20
CA ILE A 146 18.11 9.20 2.33
C ILE A 146 18.49 10.48 3.06
N LEU A 147 19.76 10.70 3.40
CA LEU A 147 20.21 11.93 4.06
C LEU A 147 19.91 13.19 3.24
N SER A 148 20.08 13.15 1.92
CA SER A 148 19.74 14.30 1.06
C SER A 148 18.25 14.65 1.10
N ILE A 149 17.38 13.63 1.16
CA ILE A 149 15.93 13.83 1.32
C ILE A 149 15.62 14.46 2.68
N LEU A 150 16.31 14.03 3.75
CA LEU A 150 16.12 14.55 5.09
C LEU A 150 16.64 15.98 5.29
N GLN A 151 17.58 16.41 4.45
CA GLN A 151 18.17 17.75 4.50
C GLN A 151 17.45 18.76 3.59
N ASP A 152 16.52 18.31 2.76
CA ASP A 152 15.72 19.19 1.91
C ASP A 152 14.50 19.72 2.65
N ASP A 153 14.64 20.93 3.21
CA ASP A 153 13.58 21.61 3.95
C ASP A 153 12.39 22.05 3.08
N THR A 154 12.48 21.92 1.74
CA THR A 154 11.40 22.33 0.83
C THR A 154 10.34 21.25 0.65
N GLN A 155 10.60 20.02 1.09
CA GLN A 155 9.73 18.87 0.86
C GLN A 155 9.42 18.13 2.17
N HIS A 156 8.22 17.54 2.25
CA HIS A 156 7.85 16.75 3.41
C HIS A 156 8.49 15.35 3.31
N PRO A 157 9.42 14.97 4.21
CA PRO A 157 10.25 13.77 4.02
C PRO A 157 9.43 12.48 4.00
N VAL A 158 8.32 12.39 4.75
CA VAL A 158 7.40 11.23 4.69
C VAL A 158 6.87 11.01 3.26
N GLY A 159 6.43 12.07 2.59
CA GLY A 159 5.86 11.99 1.24
C GLY A 159 6.91 11.61 0.21
N VAL A 160 8.12 12.19 0.31
CA VAL A 160 9.26 11.88 -0.56
C VAL A 160 9.69 10.43 -0.42
N LEU A 161 9.89 9.95 0.81
CA LEU A 161 10.34 8.58 1.08
C LEU A 161 9.29 7.54 0.65
N ALA A 162 8.01 7.80 0.93
CA ALA A 162 6.93 6.91 0.53
C ALA A 162 6.79 6.82 -1.00
N ALA A 163 6.75 7.97 -1.68
CA ALA A 163 6.71 8.04 -3.13
C ALA A 163 7.92 7.37 -3.78
N TYR A 164 9.12 7.63 -3.24
CA TYR A 164 10.35 7.02 -3.73
C TYR A 164 10.31 5.49 -3.61
N THR A 165 9.82 4.98 -2.47
CA THR A 165 9.65 3.54 -2.24
C THR A 165 8.64 2.92 -3.20
N ILE A 166 7.47 3.53 -3.33
CA ILE A 166 6.38 3.00 -4.15
C ILE A 166 6.80 3.01 -5.62
N ARG A 167 7.44 4.09 -6.10
CA ARG A 167 7.99 4.16 -7.46
C ARG A 167 9.00 3.03 -7.72
N SER A 168 9.97 2.85 -6.83
CA SER A 168 10.98 1.81 -6.99
C SER A 168 10.40 0.39 -6.87
N TRP A 169 9.37 0.20 -6.04
CA TRP A 169 8.63 -1.05 -5.94
C TRP A 169 7.83 -1.36 -7.22
N SER A 170 7.17 -0.36 -7.79
CA SER A 170 6.36 -0.50 -9.01
C SER A 170 7.15 -0.23 -10.29
N LYS A 171 8.48 -0.31 -10.29
CA LYS A 171 9.31 0.06 -11.45
C LYS A 171 9.00 -0.72 -12.73
N ASN A 172 8.50 -1.94 -12.60
CA ASN A 172 8.10 -2.80 -13.72
C ASN A 172 6.64 -2.56 -14.16
N ASP A 173 5.92 -1.65 -13.50
CA ASP A 173 4.56 -1.24 -13.79
C ASP A 173 4.48 0.30 -13.81
N SER A 174 5.03 0.89 -14.88
CA SER A 174 5.06 2.35 -15.06
C SER A 174 3.66 2.95 -15.20
N ALA A 175 2.69 2.16 -15.68
CA ALA A 175 1.29 2.56 -15.80
C ALA A 175 0.62 2.70 -14.42
N PHE A 176 0.94 1.82 -13.47
CA PHE A 176 0.55 1.99 -12.08
C PHE A 176 1.18 3.25 -11.47
N TRP A 177 2.50 3.43 -11.58
CA TRP A 177 3.17 4.59 -10.98
C TRP A 177 2.65 5.92 -11.52
N SER A 178 2.50 6.04 -12.84
CA SER A 178 1.98 7.27 -13.47
C SER A 178 0.59 7.68 -12.97
N ARG A 179 -0.24 6.70 -12.59
CA ARG A 179 -1.55 6.92 -11.96
C ARG A 179 -1.45 7.19 -10.47
N TYR A 180 -0.63 6.42 -9.75
CA TYR A 180 -0.50 6.54 -8.30
C TYR A 180 0.21 7.84 -7.87
N ARG A 181 1.13 8.36 -8.69
CA ARG A 181 1.93 9.56 -8.37
C ARG A 181 1.09 10.82 -8.11
N VAL A 182 -0.11 10.91 -8.70
CA VAL A 182 -0.95 12.11 -8.58
C VAL A 182 -1.53 12.29 -7.16
N ARG A 183 -1.36 11.27 -6.30
CA ARG A 183 -1.67 11.31 -4.87
C ARG A 183 -0.59 12.01 -4.04
N PHE A 184 0.58 12.27 -4.62
CA PHE A 184 1.66 13.03 -3.99
C PHE A 184 1.67 14.48 -4.48
N ASN A 185 2.42 15.33 -3.77
CA ASN A 185 2.63 16.70 -4.19
C ASN A 185 3.24 16.77 -5.60
N LYS A 186 2.68 17.63 -6.47
CA LYS A 186 3.09 17.76 -7.87
C LYS A 186 4.54 18.24 -8.01
N ASP A 187 4.99 19.05 -7.06
CA ASP A 187 6.31 19.66 -7.06
C ASP A 187 7.34 18.80 -6.31
N GLN A 188 6.94 17.59 -5.90
CA GLN A 188 7.82 16.67 -5.20
C GLN A 188 8.91 16.15 -6.14
N VAL A 189 10.17 16.40 -5.78
CA VAL A 189 11.34 15.96 -6.53
C VAL A 189 11.83 14.64 -5.92
N LEU A 190 11.85 13.59 -6.74
CA LEU A 190 12.34 12.27 -6.36
C LEU A 190 13.75 12.05 -6.90
N PRO A 191 14.63 11.31 -6.18
CA PRO A 191 15.92 10.89 -6.71
C PRO A 191 15.77 10.18 -8.06
N GLU A 192 16.70 10.38 -9.00
CA GLU A 192 16.63 9.76 -10.33
C GLU A 192 16.80 8.24 -10.26
N ALA A 193 17.79 7.77 -9.51
CA ALA A 193 18.05 6.35 -9.31
C ALA A 193 17.00 5.72 -8.40
N ASP A 194 16.60 4.48 -8.68
CA ASP A 194 15.75 3.69 -7.80
C ASP A 194 16.46 3.26 -6.52
N LEU A 195 15.67 2.92 -5.50
CA LEU A 195 16.18 2.32 -4.28
C LEU A 195 17.00 1.06 -4.61
N LEU A 196 18.21 0.98 -4.05
CA LEU A 196 19.08 -0.18 -4.14
C LEU A 196 18.58 -1.38 -3.30
N ILE A 197 17.29 -1.44 -2.98
CA ILE A 197 16.65 -2.50 -2.20
C ILE A 197 16.09 -3.55 -3.17
N SER A 198 16.25 -4.85 -2.84
CA SER A 198 15.75 -5.90 -3.72
C SER A 198 14.22 -5.86 -3.86
N PRO A 199 13.65 -6.25 -5.01
CA PRO A 199 12.20 -6.24 -5.22
C PRO A 199 11.43 -7.04 -4.16
N ALA A 200 11.98 -8.17 -3.70
CA ALA A 200 11.37 -8.98 -2.65
C ALA A 200 11.27 -8.23 -1.31
N LYS A 201 12.30 -7.47 -0.94
CA LYS A 201 12.29 -6.66 0.28
C LYS A 201 11.39 -5.45 0.14
N LEU A 202 11.38 -4.76 -1.01
CA LEU A 202 10.43 -3.68 -1.28
C LEU A 202 8.98 -4.19 -1.16
N ASN A 203 8.68 -5.33 -1.77
CA ASN A 203 7.37 -5.95 -1.68
C ASN A 203 6.98 -6.29 -0.23
N TYR A 204 7.95 -6.75 0.57
CA TYR A 204 7.73 -7.05 1.97
C TYR A 204 7.53 -5.78 2.83
N ILE A 205 8.25 -4.69 2.54
CA ILE A 205 8.04 -3.38 3.18
C ILE A 205 6.61 -2.89 2.89
N ILE A 206 6.19 -2.85 1.62
CA ILE A 206 4.84 -2.41 1.23
C ILE A 206 3.77 -3.28 1.88
N LYS A 207 3.90 -4.61 1.78
CA LYS A 207 2.95 -5.54 2.40
C LYS A 207 2.84 -5.33 3.92
N THR A 208 3.97 -5.06 4.57
CA THR A 208 3.99 -4.90 6.03
C THR A 208 3.38 -3.57 6.45
N ALA A 209 3.70 -2.47 5.78
CA ALA A 209 3.07 -1.17 6.03
C ALA A 209 1.54 -1.23 5.87
N LEU A 210 1.06 -1.90 4.82
CA LEU A 210 -0.38 -2.16 4.61
C LEU A 210 -0.99 -3.01 5.74
N SER A 211 -0.29 -4.05 6.18
CA SER A 211 -0.77 -4.92 7.27
C SER A 211 -0.83 -4.19 8.61
N MET A 212 0.16 -3.33 8.91
CA MET A 212 0.21 -2.57 10.16
C MET A 212 -0.87 -1.48 10.22
N THR A 213 -1.28 -0.96 9.06
CA THR A 213 -2.35 0.04 8.97
C THR A 213 -3.75 -0.57 9.18
N THR A 214 -3.92 -1.84 8.81
CA THR A 214 -5.20 -2.57 8.95
C THR A 214 -5.33 -3.31 10.27
N GLN A 215 -4.23 -3.57 10.95
CA GLN A 215 -4.23 -4.11 12.30
C GLN A 215 -4.29 -2.95 13.29
N SER A 216 -5.42 -2.80 13.99
CA SER A 216 -5.35 -2.26 15.36
C SER A 216 -4.36 -3.15 16.10
N LEU A 217 -3.16 -2.61 16.40
CA LEU A 217 -2.01 -3.36 16.91
C LEU A 217 -2.47 -4.49 17.84
N PRO A 218 -1.98 -5.74 17.68
CA PRO A 218 -2.10 -6.67 18.77
C PRO A 218 -1.40 -5.99 19.95
N ILE A 219 -2.17 -5.66 20.99
CA ILE A 219 -1.64 -5.32 22.31
C ILE A 219 -0.56 -6.36 22.52
N ALA A 220 0.70 -5.93 22.56
CA ALA A 220 1.80 -6.82 22.88
C ALA A 220 1.31 -7.59 24.09
N LYS A 221 1.11 -8.91 23.97
CA LYS A 221 0.81 -9.73 25.14
C LYS A 221 1.91 -9.34 26.10
N GLN A 222 1.56 -8.60 27.14
CA GLN A 222 2.48 -8.28 28.21
C GLN A 222 3.04 -9.64 28.56
N VAL A 223 4.35 -9.82 28.35
CA VAL A 223 5.05 -10.92 28.98
C VAL A 223 4.63 -10.77 30.44
N PRO A 224 3.93 -11.75 31.04
CA PRO A 224 3.45 -11.60 32.40
C PRO A 224 4.64 -11.13 33.21
N GLU A 225 4.49 -9.99 33.90
CA GLU A 225 5.51 -9.58 34.85
C GLU A 225 5.75 -10.78 35.74
N VAL A 226 7.00 -11.24 35.79
CA VAL A 226 7.38 -12.33 36.67
C VAL A 226 7.20 -11.79 38.08
N THR A 227 6.05 -12.08 38.69
CA THR A 227 5.77 -11.71 40.07
C THR A 227 6.72 -12.48 40.98
N GLU A 228 7.03 -11.93 42.16
CA GLU A 228 7.88 -12.62 43.15
C GLU A 228 7.34 -14.02 43.51
N GLU A 229 6.02 -14.23 43.42
CA GLU A 229 5.39 -15.55 43.55
C GLU A 229 5.82 -16.53 42.46
N HIS A 230 5.91 -16.10 41.20
CA HIS A 230 6.37 -16.93 40.08
C HIS A 230 7.86 -17.29 40.19
N LEU A 231 8.67 -16.38 40.73
CA LEU A 231 10.08 -16.64 41.04
C LEU A 231 10.23 -17.63 42.19
N ASN A 232 9.38 -17.56 43.21
CA ASN A 232 9.37 -18.50 44.32
C ASN A 232 8.94 -19.90 43.89
N GLU A 233 7.93 -20.04 43.04
CA GLU A 233 7.52 -21.35 42.49
C GLU A 233 8.60 -22.01 41.63
N ILE A 234 9.41 -21.21 40.91
CA ILE A 234 10.54 -21.72 40.13
C ILE A 234 11.68 -22.18 41.05
N ASN A 235 11.94 -21.43 42.13
CA ASN A 235 12.98 -21.78 43.10
C ASN A 235 12.60 -23.02 43.92
N GLU A 236 11.34 -23.15 44.35
CA GLU A 236 10.85 -24.33 45.07
C GLU A 236 10.94 -25.60 44.21
N LYS A 237 10.58 -25.52 42.92
CA LYS A 237 10.74 -26.66 41.99
C LYS A 237 12.20 -27.04 41.75
N GLN A 238 13.12 -26.07 41.71
CA GLN A 238 14.54 -26.36 41.58
C GLN A 238 15.13 -26.99 42.86
N GLU A 239 14.65 -26.60 44.04
CA GLU A 239 15.05 -27.22 45.30
C GLU A 239 14.49 -28.64 45.48
N GLU A 240 13.28 -28.92 44.98
CA GLU A 240 12.73 -30.28 44.97
C GLU A 240 13.50 -31.22 44.03
N GLU A 241 13.94 -30.74 42.85
CA GLU A 241 14.76 -31.51 41.91
C GLU A 241 16.20 -31.73 42.40
N LEU A 242 16.74 -30.85 43.25
CA LEU A 242 18.08 -30.99 43.84
C LEU A 242 18.11 -31.92 45.06
N ASN A 243 16.96 -32.19 45.68
CA ASN A 243 16.82 -33.03 46.86
C ASN A 243 16.20 -34.42 46.58
N ALA A 244 15.90 -34.73 45.31
CA ALA A 244 15.47 -36.05 44.83
C ALA A 244 16.66 -36.87 44.28
#